data_AF-A0A316QJ09-F1
#
_entry.id   AF-A0A316QJ09-F1
#
_cell.length_a   1.000
_cell.length_b   1.000
_cell.length_c   1.000
_cell.angle_alpha   90.00
_cell.angle_beta   90.00
_cell.angle_gamma   90.00
#
_symmetry.space_group_name_H-M   'P 1'
#
loop_
_entity.id
_entity.type
_entity.pdbx_description
1 polymer ?
#
loop_
_entity_poly.entity_id
_entity_poly.type
_entity_poly.pdbx_seq_one_letter_code
_entity_poly.pdbx_strand_id
1 'polypeptide(L)'
;MKEYDLVELIRERPEYTREGVKAGDFGAVMSEKAIDGYWYVIFSEFHTALDIADIMVREEDLKVHEHMPKDRIPPKPENALEKALRMVSGEGYIPSGGVEGDLPEED
;
A
#
# COMPACT_ATOMS: atom_id res chain seq x y z
N MET A 1 1.97 5.81 19.21
CA MET A 1 1.99 4.69 18.26
C MET A 1 2.85 3.58 18.85
N LYS A 2 2.57 2.32 18.51
CA LYS A 2 3.32 1.12 18.92
C LYS A 2 3.30 0.09 17.78
N GLU A 3 4.13 -0.92 17.88
CA GLU A 3 4.12 -2.07 16.95
C GLU A 3 2.72 -2.67 16.81
N TYR A 4 2.35 -3.02 15.58
CA TYR A 4 1.05 -3.51 15.14
C TYR A 4 -0.13 -2.52 15.25
N ASP A 5 0.10 -1.24 15.57
CA ASP A 5 -0.94 -0.24 15.41
C ASP A 5 -1.36 -0.15 13.92
N LEU A 6 -2.67 -0.11 13.69
CA LEU A 6 -3.24 0.24 12.40
C LEU A 6 -3.07 1.74 12.17
N VAL A 7 -2.44 2.12 11.07
CA VAL A 7 -2.19 3.51 10.71
C VAL A 7 -2.71 3.84 9.33
N GLU A 8 -3.16 5.07 9.15
CA GLU A 8 -3.55 5.66 7.86
C GLU A 8 -2.53 6.73 7.49
N LEU A 9 -2.05 6.70 6.24
CA LEU A 9 -1.27 7.82 5.70
C LEU A 9 -2.20 9.01 5.45
N ILE A 10 -1.96 10.15 6.08
CA ILE A 10 -2.83 11.34 5.96
C ILE A 10 -2.23 12.46 5.12
N ARG A 11 -0.97 12.32 4.67
CA ARG A 11 -0.27 13.32 3.85
C ARG A 11 0.50 12.67 2.72
N GLU A 12 0.31 13.19 1.52
CA GLU A 12 1.13 12.84 0.35
C GLU A 12 2.53 13.43 0.46
N ARG A 13 3.53 12.64 0.06
CA ARG A 13 4.90 13.11 -0.17
C ARG A 13 5.54 12.37 -1.35
N PRO A 14 6.44 13.02 -2.12
CA PRO A 14 7.11 12.38 -3.24
C PRO A 14 7.81 11.06 -2.88
N GLU A 15 8.39 10.97 -1.68
CA GLU A 15 9.03 9.75 -1.21
C GLU A 15 8.08 8.57 -0.99
N TYR A 16 6.81 8.83 -0.63
CA TYR A 16 5.79 7.79 -0.42
C TYR A 16 5.13 7.40 -1.74
N THR A 17 4.76 8.39 -2.54
CA THR A 17 4.09 8.18 -3.83
C THR A 17 4.99 7.45 -4.83
N ARG A 18 6.31 7.63 -4.76
CA ARG A 18 7.29 6.88 -5.57
C ARG A 18 7.28 5.37 -5.28
N GLU A 19 6.93 4.99 -4.05
CA GLU A 19 6.78 3.59 -3.63
C GLU A 19 5.33 3.09 -3.79
N GLY A 20 4.46 3.89 -4.42
CA GLY A 20 3.07 3.54 -4.69
C GLY A 20 2.08 3.85 -3.57
N VAL A 21 2.55 4.31 -2.41
CA VAL A 21 1.71 4.64 -1.24
C VAL A 21 1.09 6.04 -1.39
N LYS A 22 -0.20 6.15 -1.09
CA LYS A 22 -1.00 7.38 -1.23
C LYS A 22 -1.75 7.71 0.06
N ALA A 23 -2.10 8.98 0.22
CA ALA A 23 -2.91 9.41 1.35
C ALA A 23 -4.25 8.67 1.34
N GLY A 24 -4.56 8.07 2.48
CA GLY A 24 -5.71 7.22 2.71
C GLY A 24 -5.41 5.73 2.71
N ASP A 25 -4.21 5.32 2.29
CA ASP A 25 -3.74 3.94 2.44
C ASP A 25 -3.54 3.58 3.91
N PHE A 26 -3.85 2.33 4.23
CA PHE A 26 -3.70 1.78 5.56
C PHE A 26 -2.51 0.84 5.62
N GLY A 27 -1.81 0.87 6.75
CA GLY A 27 -0.66 0.02 7.01
C GLY A 27 -0.57 -0.41 8.47
N ALA A 28 0.35 -1.33 8.73
CA ALA A 28 0.69 -1.79 10.06
C ALA A 28 2.09 -1.32 10.45
N VAL A 29 2.22 -0.84 11.68
CA VAL A 29 3.52 -0.45 12.25
C VAL A 29 4.32 -1.71 12.57
N MET A 30 5.57 -1.77 12.08
CA MET A 30 6.45 -2.93 12.26
C MET A 30 7.70 -2.63 13.11
N SER A 31 7.90 -1.37 13.51
CA SER A 31 8.97 -0.98 14.44
C SER A 31 8.46 -0.84 15.87
N GLU A 32 9.23 -1.33 16.85
CA GLU A 32 8.92 -1.18 18.29
C GLU A 32 8.86 0.29 18.76
N LYS A 33 9.61 1.18 18.11
CA LYS A 33 9.71 2.60 18.42
C LYS A 33 10.04 3.42 17.19
N ALA A 34 9.74 4.73 17.24
CA ALA A 34 10.22 5.68 16.25
C ALA A 34 11.74 5.83 16.27
N ILE A 35 12.34 6.03 15.09
CA ILE A 35 13.74 6.45 14.91
C ILE A 35 13.70 7.80 14.22
N ASP A 36 14.23 8.84 14.87
CA ASP A 36 14.25 10.22 14.37
C ASP A 36 12.87 10.76 13.92
N GLY A 37 11.79 10.32 14.59
CA GLY A 37 10.41 10.70 14.26
C GLY A 37 9.80 9.92 13.09
N TYR A 38 10.45 8.85 12.63
CA TYR A 38 9.94 7.96 11.60
C TYR A 38 9.59 6.59 12.16
N TRP A 39 8.53 5.99 11.61
CA TRP A 39 8.04 4.65 11.90
C TRP A 39 8.19 3.76 10.68
N TYR A 40 8.60 2.51 10.88
CA TYR A 40 8.59 1.51 9.81
C TYR A 40 7.17 0.97 9.67
N VAL A 41 6.58 1.11 8.49
CA VAL A 41 5.18 0.76 8.21
C VAL A 41 5.12 -0.07 6.93
N ILE A 42 4.37 -1.16 6.99
CA ILE A 42 3.99 -1.93 5.80
C ILE A 42 2.59 -1.51 5.39
N PHE A 43 2.46 -0.97 4.19
CA PHE A 43 1.17 -0.67 3.56
C PHE A 43 0.78 -1.85 2.68
N SER A 44 -0.49 -2.25 2.74
CA SER A 44 -1.00 -3.38 1.97
C SER A 44 -2.36 -3.06 1.36
N GLU A 45 -2.62 -3.65 0.19
CA GLU A 45 -3.90 -3.57 -0.49
C GLU A 45 -5.00 -4.25 0.34
N PHE A 46 -6.08 -3.51 0.62
CA PHE A 46 -7.07 -3.88 1.63
C PHE A 46 -7.71 -5.27 1.41
N HIS A 47 -7.99 -5.66 0.17
CA HIS A 47 -8.70 -6.91 -0.12
C HIS A 47 -7.79 -8.10 -0.43
N THR A 48 -6.57 -7.85 -0.88
CA THR A 48 -5.64 -8.90 -1.30
C THR A 48 -4.57 -9.18 -0.26
N ALA A 49 -4.41 -8.27 0.73
CA ALA A 49 -3.30 -8.28 1.68
C ALA A 49 -1.92 -8.32 0.99
N LEU A 50 -1.86 -7.85 -0.26
CA LEU A 50 -0.60 -7.73 -0.99
C LEU A 50 0.09 -6.45 -0.55
N ASP A 51 1.38 -6.54 -0.27
CA ASP A 51 2.16 -5.37 0.12
C ASP A 51 2.25 -4.39 -1.05
N ILE A 52 1.97 -3.13 -0.73
CA ILE A 52 2.22 -1.97 -1.59
C ILE A 52 3.68 -1.58 -1.42
N ALA A 53 4.08 -1.32 -0.17
CA ALA A 53 5.45 -0.97 0.18
C ALA A 53 5.73 -1.12 1.69
N ASP A 54 6.99 -1.31 2.03
CA ASP A 54 7.52 -1.33 3.39
C ASP A 54 8.52 -0.17 3.60
N ILE A 55 8.05 0.91 4.22
CA ILE A 55 8.75 2.20 4.19
C ILE A 55 8.82 2.89 5.55
N MET A 56 9.78 3.81 5.70
CA MET A 56 9.85 4.72 6.83
C MET A 56 8.93 5.93 6.60
N VAL A 57 7.98 6.16 7.50
CA VAL A 57 7.00 7.25 7.41
C VAL A 57 7.14 8.18 8.60
N ARG A 58 7.03 9.49 8.39
CA ARG A 58 7.06 10.47 9.47
C ARG A 58 5.84 10.28 10.36
N GLU A 59 6.04 10.36 11.67
CA GLU A 59 4.95 10.23 12.65
C GLU A 59 3.81 11.23 12.40
N GLU A 60 4.15 12.47 12.03
CA GLU A 60 3.18 13.55 11.75
C GLU A 60 2.29 13.30 10.52
N ASP A 61 2.65 12.33 9.67
CA ASP A 61 1.90 11.97 8.47
C ASP A 61 1.04 10.72 8.66
N LEU A 62 1.05 10.14 9.87
CA LEU A 62 0.28 8.96 10.21
C LEU A 62 -0.85 9.30 11.18
N LYS A 63 -2.00 8.68 10.97
CA LYS A 63 -3.10 8.66 11.93
C LYS A 63 -3.32 7.24 12.44
N VAL A 64 -3.20 7.05 13.74
CA VAL A 64 -3.48 5.76 14.40
C VAL A 64 -4.98 5.53 14.50
N HIS A 65 -5.40 4.31 14.20
CA HIS A 65 -6.77 3.83 14.37
C HIS A 65 -6.78 2.60 15.28
N GLU A 66 -7.75 2.53 16.19
CA GLU A 66 -7.94 1.32 17.02
C GLU A 66 -8.52 0.17 16.19
N HIS A 67 -9.38 0.50 15.22
CA HIS A 67 -10.04 -0.43 14.31
C HIS A 67 -10.20 0.22 12.94
N MET A 68 -10.29 -0.58 11.87
CA MET A 68 -10.57 -0.08 10.53
C MET A 68 -11.91 0.69 10.51
N PRO A 69 -11.92 1.98 10.13
CA PRO A 69 -13.17 2.73 10.02
C PRO A 69 -14.07 2.12 8.94
N LYS A 70 -15.36 1.93 9.26
CA LYS A 70 -16.31 1.22 8.36
C LYS A 70 -16.53 1.95 7.03
N ASP A 71 -16.48 3.28 7.06
CA ASP A 71 -16.58 4.16 5.90
C ASP A 71 -15.33 4.16 5.02
N ARG A 72 -14.24 3.55 5.49
CA ARG A 72 -12.96 3.43 4.78
C ARG A 72 -12.71 2.04 4.21
N ILE A 73 -13.66 1.12 4.38
CA ILE A 73 -13.62 -0.21 3.78
C ILE A 73 -14.00 -0.08 2.30
N PRO A 74 -13.08 -0.29 1.35
CA PRO A 74 -13.44 -0.28 -0.07
C PRO A 74 -14.46 -1.39 -0.37
N PRO A 75 -15.33 -1.19 -1.38
CA PRO A 75 -16.22 -2.26 -1.83
C PRO A 75 -15.36 -3.40 -2.37
N LYS A 76 -15.67 -4.63 -1.96
CA LYS A 76 -14.97 -5.82 -2.43
C LYS A 76 -15.05 -5.88 -3.97
N PRO A 77 -13.92 -5.86 -4.70
CA PRO A 77 -13.98 -6.00 -6.13
C PRO A 77 -14.53 -7.38 -6.47
N GLU A 78 -15.43 -7.45 -7.47
CA GLU A 78 -16.04 -8.70 -7.91
C GLU A 78 -14.98 -9.77 -8.25
N ASN A 79 -13.81 -9.32 -8.73
CA ASN A 79 -12.71 -10.18 -9.19
C ASN A 79 -11.51 -10.20 -8.23
N ALA A 80 -11.67 -9.85 -6.94
CA ALA A 80 -10.55 -9.76 -5.99
C ALA A 80 -9.69 -11.05 -5.91
N LEU A 81 -10.36 -12.21 -5.91
CA LEU A 81 -9.70 -13.53 -5.86
C LEU A 81 -8.92 -13.83 -7.14
N GLU A 82 -9.49 -13.52 -8.30
CA GLU A 82 -8.86 -13.74 -9.61
C GLU A 82 -7.62 -12.85 -9.77
N LYS A 83 -7.72 -11.57 -9.36
CA LYS A 83 -6.59 -10.64 -9.32
C LYS A 83 -5.46 -11.15 -8.44
N ALA A 84 -5.78 -11.65 -7.24
CA ALA A 84 -4.79 -12.23 -6.34
C ALA A 84 -4.13 -13.47 -6.96
N LEU A 85 -4.93 -14.41 -7.46
CA LEU A 85 -4.46 -15.67 -8.08
C LEU A 85 -3.50 -15.42 -9.24
N ARG A 86 -3.82 -14.46 -10.11
CA ARG A 86 -3.01 -14.09 -11.27
C ARG A 86 -1.62 -13.54 -10.89
N MET A 87 -1.51 -12.85 -9.75
CA MET A 87 -0.22 -12.37 -9.25
C MET A 87 0.60 -13.52 -8.64
N VAL A 88 -0.03 -14.48 -7.96
CA VAL A 88 0.68 -15.66 -7.43
C VAL A 88 1.11 -16.62 -8.56
N SER A 89 0.39 -16.64 -9.68
CA SER A 89 0.73 -17.46 -10.85
C SER A 89 1.83 -16.84 -11.75
N GLY A 90 2.26 -15.60 -11.49
CA GLY A 90 3.30 -14.92 -12.26
C GLY A 90 2.82 -14.28 -13.57
N GLU A 91 1.52 -14.26 -13.85
CA GLU A 91 0.95 -13.63 -15.04
C GLU A 91 0.75 -12.12 -14.77
N GLY A 92 1.80 -11.32 -14.89
CA GLY A 92 1.80 -9.87 -14.58
C GLY A 92 0.57 -9.08 -15.07
N TYR A 93 0.09 -8.16 -14.24
CA TYR A 93 -1.00 -7.23 -14.56
C TYR A 93 -0.54 -6.18 -15.57
N ILE A 94 -1.25 -6.05 -16.70
CA ILE A 94 -1.15 -4.91 -17.61
C ILE A 94 -2.21 -3.89 -17.16
N PRO A 95 -1.84 -2.69 -16.68
CA PRO A 95 -2.82 -1.69 -16.29
C PRO A 95 -3.67 -1.28 -17.48
N SER A 96 -4.98 -1.42 -17.34
CA SER A 96 -5.96 -0.84 -18.26
C SER A 96 -5.85 0.68 -18.19
N GLY A 97 -4.98 1.26 -19.02
CA GLY A 97 -4.71 2.69 -19.05
C GLY A 97 -3.35 3.13 -19.61
N GLY A 98 -2.44 2.21 -19.95
CA GLY A 98 -1.19 2.52 -20.65
C GLY A 98 -1.31 2.25 -22.15
N VAL A 99 -1.03 3.25 -22.97
CA VAL A 99 -0.93 3.17 -24.43
C VAL A 99 -0.02 1.99 -24.83
N GLU A 100 -0.40 1.23 -25.86
CA GLU A 100 0.51 0.30 -26.56
C GLU A 100 1.76 1.08 -26.97
N GLY A 101 2.82 0.92 -26.19
CA GLY A 101 4.17 1.35 -26.55
C GLY A 101 4.96 0.08 -26.80
N ASP A 102 5.27 -0.15 -28.07
CA ASP A 102 6.07 -1.27 -28.56
C ASP A 102 7.29 -1.49 -27.66
N LEU A 103 7.41 -2.69 -27.10
CA LEU A 103 8.68 -3.19 -26.60
C LEU A 103 9.62 -3.30 -27.81
N PRO A 104 10.87 -2.79 -27.76
CA PRO A 104 11.81 -3.05 -28.82
C PRO A 104 12.07 -4.56 -28.88
N GLU A 105 11.93 -5.15 -30.07
CA GLU A 105 12.40 -6.51 -30.32
C GLU A 105 13.90 -6.56 -30.02
N GLU A 106 14.29 -7.44 -29.10
CA GLU A 106 15.68 -7.86 -29.00
C GLU A 106 15.96 -8.83 -30.16
N ASP A 107 16.71 -8.34 -31.15
CA ASP A 107 17.79 -9.05 -31.85
C ASP A 107 18.70 -8.07 -32.63
#